data_AF-A0A3N4ZZD2-F1
#
_entry.id   AF-A0A3N4ZZD2-F1
#
_cell.length_a   1.000
_cell.length_b   1.000
_cell.length_c   1.000
_cell.angle_alpha   90.00
_cell.angle_beta   90.00
_cell.angle_gamma   90.00
#
_symmetry.space_group_name_H-M   'P 1'
#
loop_
_entity.id
_entity.type
_entity.pdbx_description
1 polymer ?
#
loop_
_entity_poly.entity_id
_entity_poly.type
_entity_poly.pdbx_seq_one_letter_code
_entity_poly.pdbx_strand_id
1 'polypeptide(L)'
;MTFDRTLHKLITQLDELTEEQIETIRTAQTTSRHRLGASYVKAFDSGRRILVTGGHGAEMAAADDAARSARHDLPPDVRMAFRWKVMATAFPESLSEAQYEALTNAWDAATARRPAARSKRPAVA
;
A
#
# COMPACT_ATOMS: atom_id res chain seq x y z
N MET A 1 -0.02 -17.69 11.17
CA MET A 1 1.26 -16.94 11.27
C MET A 1 1.47 -16.01 10.07
N THR A 2 0.50 -15.14 9.75
CA THR A 2 0.52 -14.33 8.50
C THR A 2 0.57 -12.82 8.75
N PHE A 3 -0.12 -12.31 9.78
CA PHE A 3 -0.16 -10.87 10.08
C PHE A 3 1.18 -10.31 10.60
N ASP A 4 1.71 -10.81 11.72
CA ASP A 4 2.91 -10.24 12.35
C ASP A 4 4.13 -10.20 11.41
N ARG A 5 4.31 -11.27 10.62
CA ARG A 5 5.38 -11.34 9.61
C ARG A 5 5.19 -10.32 8.49
N THR A 6 3.95 -10.11 8.05
CA THR A 6 3.60 -9.11 7.03
C THR A 6 3.83 -7.70 7.57
N LEU A 7 3.36 -7.42 8.78
CA LEU A 7 3.55 -6.15 9.46
C LEU A 7 5.03 -5.82 9.62
N HIS A 8 5.83 -6.75 10.15
CA HIS A 8 7.27 -6.53 10.34
C HIS A 8 7.99 -6.22 9.02
N LYS A 9 7.70 -6.97 7.96
CA LYS A 9 8.27 -6.74 6.62
C LYS A 9 7.91 -5.34 6.09
N LEU A 10 6.66 -4.93 6.23
CA LEU A 10 6.19 -3.65 5.70
C LEU A 10 6.69 -2.47 6.55
N ILE A 11 6.85 -2.63 7.86
CA ILE A 11 7.47 -1.59 8.72
C ILE A 11 8.89 -1.26 8.24
N THR A 12 9.70 -2.27 7.89
CA THR A 12 11.03 -2.01 7.32
C THR A 12 10.95 -1.18 6.04
N GLN A 13 9.99 -1.48 5.15
CA GLN A 13 9.78 -0.68 3.94
C GLN A 13 9.29 0.75 4.25
N LEU A 14 8.46 0.91 5.27
CA LEU A 14 7.94 2.21 5.72
C LEU A 14 9.07 3.12 6.23
N ASP A 15 9.99 2.56 7.01
CA ASP A 15 11.15 3.27 7.54
C ASP A 15 12.10 3.75 6.43
N GLU A 16 12.24 2.93 5.38
CA GLU A 16 13.07 3.21 4.21
C GLU A 16 12.43 4.15 3.17
N LEU A 17 11.18 4.62 3.37
CA LEU A 17 10.50 5.47 2.39
C LEU A 17 11.21 6.82 2.18
N THR A 18 11.55 7.12 0.94
CA THR A 18 12.06 8.43 0.53
C THR A 18 10.91 9.45 0.37
N GLU A 19 11.25 10.75 0.37
CA GLU A 19 10.28 11.83 0.10
C GLU A 19 9.59 11.68 -1.27
N GLU A 20 10.33 11.25 -2.30
CA GLU A 20 9.78 10.97 -3.63
C GLU A 20 8.75 9.83 -3.59
N GLN A 21 9.03 8.77 -2.83
CA GLN A 21 8.11 7.65 -2.67
C GLN A 21 6.87 8.04 -1.87
N ILE A 22 7.03 8.85 -0.81
CA ILE A 22 5.92 9.43 -0.06
C ILE A 22 5.00 10.19 -1.02
N GLU A 23 5.53 11.09 -1.85
CA GLU A 23 4.72 11.84 -2.82
C GLU A 23 4.09 10.94 -3.89
N THR A 24 4.79 9.88 -4.31
CA THR A 24 4.24 8.87 -5.22
C THR A 24 3.01 8.18 -4.63
N ILE A 25 3.02 7.82 -3.34
CA ILE A 25 1.86 7.21 -2.67
C ILE A 25 0.67 8.18 -2.66
N ARG A 26 0.91 9.45 -2.29
CA ARG A 26 -0.12 10.49 -2.20
C ARG A 26 -0.79 10.76 -3.54
N THR A 27 0.01 10.82 -4.60
CA THR A 27 -0.47 11.06 -5.96
C THR A 27 -1.12 9.82 -6.58
N ALA A 28 -0.65 8.61 -6.28
CA ALA A 28 -1.19 7.37 -6.84
C ALA A 28 -2.65 7.15 -6.46
N GLN A 29 -3.03 7.43 -5.21
CA GLN A 29 -4.41 7.21 -4.75
C GLN A 29 -5.40 8.14 -5.46
N THR A 30 -5.02 9.41 -5.64
CA THR A 30 -5.82 10.39 -6.40
C THR A 30 -5.86 10.03 -7.88
N THR A 31 -4.71 9.67 -8.46
CA THR A 31 -4.59 9.32 -9.88
C THR A 31 -5.41 8.10 -10.26
N SER A 32 -5.36 7.03 -9.44
CA SER A 32 -6.13 5.82 -9.70
C SER A 32 -7.63 6.06 -9.63
N ARG A 33 -8.09 6.89 -8.69
CA ARG A 33 -9.49 7.32 -8.64
C ARG A 33 -9.93 8.04 -9.92
N HIS A 34 -9.08 8.90 -10.48
CA HIS A 34 -9.39 9.59 -11.73
C HIS A 34 -9.32 8.69 -12.98
N ARG A 35 -8.31 7.82 -13.07
CA ARG A 35 -8.07 6.97 -14.25
C ARG A 35 -9.02 5.78 -14.34
N LEU A 36 -9.20 5.08 -13.22
CA LEU A 36 -10.02 3.86 -13.15
C LEU A 36 -11.47 4.17 -12.80
N GLY A 37 -11.75 5.36 -12.26
CA GLY A 37 -13.09 5.87 -12.04
C GLY A 37 -13.86 5.07 -10.98
N ALA A 38 -15.17 4.91 -11.21
CA ALA A 38 -16.09 4.35 -10.24
C ALA A 38 -15.80 2.89 -9.85
N SER A 39 -15.21 2.09 -10.75
CA SER A 39 -14.88 0.69 -10.48
C SER A 39 -13.80 0.57 -9.39
N TYR A 40 -12.74 1.37 -9.48
CA TYR A 40 -11.69 1.43 -8.46
C TYR A 40 -12.22 1.90 -7.12
N VAL A 41 -13.03 2.97 -7.10
CA VAL A 41 -13.63 3.48 -5.85
C VAL A 41 -14.49 2.40 -5.19
N LYS A 42 -15.33 1.72 -5.98
CA LYS A 42 -16.17 0.63 -5.49
C LYS A 42 -15.34 -0.54 -4.94
N ALA A 43 -14.28 -0.94 -5.64
CA ALA A 43 -13.40 -2.01 -5.19
C ALA A 43 -12.67 -1.65 -3.89
N PHE A 44 -12.11 -0.44 -3.82
CA PHE A 44 -11.44 0.08 -2.62
C PHE A 44 -12.39 0.13 -1.42
N ASP A 45 -13.56 0.74 -1.56
CA ASP A 45 -14.52 0.88 -0.47
C ASP A 45 -15.09 -0.46 -0.02
N SER A 46 -15.39 -1.36 -0.97
CA SER A 46 -15.87 -2.71 -0.67
C SER A 46 -14.81 -3.54 0.04
N GLY A 47 -13.55 -3.52 -0.42
CA GLY A 47 -12.45 -4.26 0.20
C GLY A 47 -12.19 -3.79 1.64
N ARG A 48 -12.15 -2.46 1.84
CA ARG A 48 -12.08 -1.86 3.18
C ARG A 48 -13.21 -2.35 4.07
N ARG A 49 -14.45 -2.33 3.57
CA ARG A 49 -15.62 -2.76 4.35
C ARG A 49 -15.49 -4.22 4.78
N ILE A 50 -15.08 -5.11 3.88
CA ILE A 50 -14.90 -6.54 4.20
C ILE A 50 -13.88 -6.73 5.33
N LEU A 51 -12.71 -6.09 5.23
CA LEU A 51 -11.67 -6.20 6.25
C LEU A 51 -12.13 -5.66 7.62
N VAL A 52 -12.89 -4.56 7.63
CA VAL A 52 -13.46 -3.99 8.86
C VAL A 52 -14.50 -4.93 9.47
N THR A 53 -15.40 -5.48 8.66
CA THR A 53 -16.48 -6.35 9.16
C THR A 53 -16.01 -7.78 9.47
N GLY A 54 -14.86 -8.19 8.95
CA GLY A 54 -14.26 -9.53 9.13
C GLY A 54 -13.66 -9.76 10.52
N GLY A 55 -13.72 -8.79 11.43
CA GLY A 55 -13.22 -8.93 12.80
C GLY A 55 -11.74 -8.58 12.97
N HIS A 56 -11.07 -8.01 11.95
CA HIS A 56 -9.64 -7.68 11.98
C HIS A 56 -9.33 -6.31 12.61
N GLY A 57 -10.13 -5.90 13.60
CA GLY A 57 -10.02 -4.57 14.22
C GLY A 57 -8.71 -4.39 15.00
N ALA A 58 -8.26 -5.43 15.69
CA ALA A 58 -7.01 -5.41 16.45
C ALA A 58 -5.79 -5.28 15.53
N GLU A 59 -5.76 -6.02 14.44
CA GLU A 59 -4.71 -5.97 13.42
C GLU A 59 -4.64 -4.62 12.72
N MET A 60 -5.81 -4.02 12.45
CA MET A 60 -5.87 -2.68 11.87
C MET A 60 -5.28 -1.62 12.82
N ALA A 61 -5.62 -1.69 14.10
CA ALA A 61 -5.04 -0.81 15.12
C ALA A 61 -3.53 -1.04 15.26
N ALA A 62 -3.08 -2.30 15.27
CA ALA A 62 -1.66 -2.64 15.33
C ALA A 62 -0.88 -2.09 14.13
N ALA A 63 -1.43 -2.16 12.92
CA ALA A 63 -0.81 -1.56 11.74
C ALA A 63 -0.69 -0.04 11.84
N ASP A 64 -1.71 0.64 12.38
CA ASP A 64 -1.68 2.09 12.58
C ASP A 64 -0.66 2.53 13.62
N ASP A 65 -0.64 1.84 14.76
CA ASP A 65 0.24 2.19 15.87
C ASP A 65 1.70 1.88 15.50
N ALA A 66 1.94 0.80 14.75
CA ALA A 66 3.24 0.52 14.16
C ALA A 66 3.69 1.63 13.21
N ALA A 67 2.80 2.09 12.32
CA ALA A 67 3.15 3.17 11.38
C ALA A 67 3.50 4.47 12.09
N ARG A 68 2.73 4.85 13.12
CA ARG A 68 3.01 6.05 13.93
C ARG A 68 4.31 5.94 14.72
N SER A 69 4.59 4.75 15.26
CA SER A 69 5.79 4.50 16.06
C SER A 69 7.05 4.50 15.22
N ALA A 70 7.00 3.90 14.02
CA ALA A 70 8.11 3.89 13.09
C ALA A 70 8.36 5.28 12.48
N ARG A 71 7.30 5.93 11.98
CA ARG A 71 7.40 7.24 11.34
C ARG A 71 6.21 8.15 11.64
N HIS A 72 6.38 8.99 12.65
CA HIS A 72 5.39 9.95 13.11
C HIS A 72 5.14 11.10 12.11
N ASP A 73 6.12 11.39 11.26
CA ASP A 73 6.12 12.47 10.27
C ASP A 73 5.30 12.17 9.01
N LEU A 74 4.86 10.92 8.84
CA LEU A 74 4.13 10.52 7.64
C LEU A 74 2.77 11.24 7.52
N PRO A 75 2.41 11.67 6.30
CA PRO A 75 1.06 12.14 6.01
C PRO A 75 -0.05 11.10 6.28
N PRO A 76 -1.28 11.51 6.64
CA PRO A 76 -2.39 10.59 6.93
C PRO A 76 -2.76 9.64 5.79
N ASP A 77 -2.70 10.12 4.55
CA ASP A 77 -2.93 9.35 3.32
C ASP A 77 -1.88 8.23 3.14
N VAL A 78 -0.62 8.51 3.43
CA VAL A 78 0.46 7.49 3.38
C VAL A 78 0.28 6.43 4.46
N ARG A 79 -0.05 6.83 5.69
CA ARG A 79 -0.38 5.86 6.76
C ARG A 79 -1.60 5.01 6.41
N MET A 80 -2.61 5.60 5.76
CA MET A 80 -3.77 4.87 5.28
C MET A 80 -3.38 3.85 4.19
N ALA A 81 -2.55 4.24 3.23
CA ALA A 81 -2.05 3.33 2.19
C ALA A 81 -1.24 2.17 2.81
N PHE A 82 -0.39 2.46 3.79
CA PHE A 82 0.34 1.45 4.56
C PHE A 82 -0.60 0.46 5.24
N ARG A 83 -1.58 0.95 6.01
CA ARG A 83 -2.57 0.12 6.71
C ARG A 83 -3.25 -0.83 5.74
N TRP A 84 -3.79 -0.31 4.64
CA TRP A 84 -4.50 -1.16 3.67
C TRP A 84 -3.57 -2.14 2.97
N LYS A 85 -2.31 -1.78 2.71
CA LYS A 85 -1.31 -2.72 2.22
C LYS A 85 -1.09 -3.87 3.21
N VAL A 86 -0.89 -3.57 4.48
CA VAL A 86 -0.69 -4.59 5.54
C VAL A 86 -1.91 -5.51 5.60
N MET A 87 -3.10 -4.94 5.72
CA MET A 87 -4.34 -5.72 5.88
C MET A 87 -4.63 -6.59 4.66
N ALA A 88 -4.52 -6.03 3.44
CA ALA A 88 -4.77 -6.79 2.22
C ALA A 88 -3.73 -7.91 2.00
N THR A 89 -2.46 -7.68 2.39
CA THR A 89 -1.40 -8.69 2.28
C THR A 89 -1.51 -9.78 3.35
N ALA A 90 -2.01 -9.44 4.55
CA ALA A 90 -2.17 -10.38 5.65
C ALA A 90 -3.43 -11.26 5.51
N PHE A 91 -4.48 -10.73 4.86
CA PHE A 91 -5.78 -11.39 4.68
C PHE A 91 -6.26 -11.37 3.21
N PRO A 92 -5.43 -11.84 2.25
CA PRO A 92 -5.79 -11.80 0.83
C PRO A 92 -7.01 -12.66 0.50
N GLU A 93 -7.25 -13.74 1.25
CA GLU A 93 -8.38 -14.67 1.07
C GLU A 93 -9.75 -14.02 1.31
N SER A 94 -9.78 -12.91 2.04
CA SER A 94 -11.00 -12.15 2.31
C SER A 94 -11.37 -11.22 1.14
N LEU A 95 -10.50 -11.08 0.13
CA LEU A 95 -10.61 -10.07 -0.92
C LEU A 95 -10.72 -10.71 -2.30
N SER A 96 -11.48 -10.07 -3.18
CA SER A 96 -11.32 -10.31 -4.61
C SER A 96 -10.03 -9.67 -5.13
N GLU A 97 -9.55 -10.13 -6.28
CA GLU A 97 -8.37 -9.56 -6.95
C GLU A 97 -8.49 -8.04 -7.11
N ALA A 98 -9.63 -7.55 -7.62
CA ALA A 98 -9.86 -6.11 -7.78
C ALA A 98 -9.85 -5.33 -6.44
N GLN A 99 -10.31 -5.93 -5.34
CA GLN A 99 -10.28 -5.30 -4.02
C GLN A 99 -8.86 -5.27 -3.46
N TYR A 100 -8.12 -6.37 -3.60
CA TYR A 100 -6.71 -6.45 -3.22
C TYR A 100 -5.90 -5.39 -3.98
N GLU A 101 -5.99 -5.38 -5.31
CA GLU A 101 -5.29 -4.41 -6.15
C GLU A 101 -5.65 -2.97 -5.78
N ALA A 102 -6.94 -2.67 -5.58
CA ALA A 102 -7.35 -1.32 -5.21
C ALA A 102 -6.75 -0.88 -3.86
N LEU A 103 -6.71 -1.77 -2.87
CA LEU A 103 -6.18 -1.49 -1.53
C LEU A 103 -4.66 -1.37 -1.50
N THR A 104 -3.94 -2.10 -2.36
CA THR A 104 -2.46 -2.10 -2.36
C THR A 104 -1.85 -1.14 -3.38
N ASN A 105 -2.59 -0.72 -4.41
CA ASN A 105 -2.06 0.02 -5.54
C ASN A 105 -1.28 1.28 -5.16
N ALA A 106 -1.77 2.08 -4.21
CA ALA A 106 -1.07 3.32 -3.82
C ALA A 106 0.31 3.05 -3.21
N TRP A 107 0.42 2.01 -2.38
CA TRP A 107 1.68 1.58 -1.79
C TRP A 107 2.61 0.93 -2.81
N ASP A 108 2.05 0.09 -3.68
CA ASP A 108 2.79 -0.64 -4.71
C ASP A 108 3.35 0.31 -5.78
N ALA A 109 2.68 1.43 -6.07
CA ALA A 109 3.18 2.45 -6.99
C ALA A 109 4.54 3.03 -6.58
N ALA A 110 4.81 3.15 -5.27
CA ALA A 110 6.05 3.71 -4.74
C ALA A 110 7.12 2.65 -4.43
N THR A 111 6.70 1.41 -4.18
CA THR A 111 7.59 0.32 -3.72
C THR A 111 7.86 -0.73 -4.79
N ALA A 112 7.15 -0.70 -5.91
CA ALA A 112 7.52 -1.46 -7.10
C ALA A 112 8.92 -1.05 -7.51
N ARG A 113 9.89 -1.98 -7.39
CA ARG A 113 11.26 -1.77 -7.87
C ARG A 113 11.18 -1.17 -9.26
N ARG A 114 11.66 0.07 -9.40
CA ARG A 114 11.95 0.70 -10.69
C ARG A 114 12.62 -0.36 -11.56
N PRO A 115 12.13 -0.68 -12.78
CA PRO A 115 12.88 -1.58 -13.65
C PRO A 115 14.29 -1.02 -13.75
N ALA A 116 15.29 -1.86 -13.44
CA ALA A 116 16.69 -1.50 -13.52
C ALA A 116 16.87 -0.70 -14.81
N ALA A 117 17.28 0.56 -14.68
CA ALA A 117 17.49 1.45 -15.80
C ALA A 117 18.26 0.66 -16.86
N ARG A 118 17.63 0.42 -18.01
CA ARG A 118 18.24 -0.26 -19.15
C ARG A 118 19.55 0.47 -19.41
N SER A 119 20.66 -0.13 -18.96
CA SER A 119 21.96 0.49 -19.03
C SER A 119 22.17 0.94 -20.45
N LYS A 120 22.38 2.24 -20.62
CA LYS A 120 22.88 2.82 -21.87
C LYS A 120 24.11 2.00 -22.27
N ARG A 121 24.00 1.17 -23.29
CA ARG A 121 25.16 0.77 -24.07
C ARG A 121 25.22 1.74 -25.24
N PRO A 122 26.22 2.64 -25.31
CA PRO A 122 26.56 3.22 -26.59
C PRO A 122 27.18 2.10 -27.42
N ALA A 123 26.50 1.67 -28.47
CA ALA A 123 27.17 0.94 -29.55
C ALA A 123 27.73 1.99 -30.50
N VAL A 124 28.96 2.42 -30.19
CA VAL A 124 29.87 2.99 -31.18
C VAL A 124 30.37 1.81 -32.01
N ALA A 125 30.02 1.80 -33.30
CA ALA A 125 30.80 1.26 -34.41
C ALA A 125 30.20 1.81 -35.71
#